data_AF-A0A9J6F060-F1
#
_entry.id   AF-A0A9J6F060-F1
#
_cell.length_a   1.000
_cell.length_b   1.000
_cell.length_c   1.000
_cell.angle_alpha   90.00
_cell.angle_beta   90.00
_cell.angle_gamma   90.00
#
_symmetry.space_group_name_H-M   'P 1'
#
loop_
_entity.id
_entity.type
_entity.pdbx_description
1 polymer ?
#
loop_
_entity_poly.entity_id
_entity_poly.type
_entity_poly.pdbx_seq_one_letter_code
_entity_poly.pdbx_strand_id
1 'polypeptide(L)'
;MGSGPPSSHACLGPRRLRFMRRLLLLAALAAAVHLNAGSLTLLDSWGPAKSVLLRQVSDGRRLLRAVLRNNHITECELQRDAQALGRFYQEVGAHLQCRGNATDPCKGVRLQHLRSPLEWRRMRRACTRLQKGPSRRRRDLLMYPGTNWCGSGSSARKLNELGPNSRVDRCCREHDHCPYTIEAFQRRFHLFNYRLHTLSHCECDER
;
A
#
# COMPACT_ATOMS: atom_id res chain seq x y z
N MET A 1 -15.17 -78.41 28.62
CA MET A 1 -16.22 -77.41 28.93
C MET A 1 -15.71 -76.59 30.10
N GLY A 2 -15.41 -75.31 30.06
CA GLY A 2 -15.30 -74.30 29.01
C GLY A 2 -14.44 -73.16 29.57
N SER A 3 -13.64 -72.52 28.74
CA SER A 3 -12.85 -71.34 29.09
C SER A 3 -12.95 -70.35 27.94
N GLY A 4 -13.99 -69.50 27.99
CA GLY A 4 -14.13 -68.35 27.11
C GLY A 4 -13.48 -67.12 27.73
N PRO A 5 -12.78 -66.26 26.95
CA PRO A 5 -12.24 -64.99 27.46
C PRO A 5 -13.35 -63.93 27.59
N PRO A 6 -13.21 -62.94 28.49
CA PRO A 6 -14.17 -61.86 28.63
C PRO A 6 -14.06 -60.85 27.48
N SER A 7 -15.21 -60.53 26.88
CA SER A 7 -15.40 -59.53 25.83
C SER A 7 -15.31 -58.11 26.41
N SER A 8 -14.17 -57.45 26.25
CA SER A 8 -14.02 -56.02 26.57
C SER A 8 -14.69 -55.15 25.49
N HIS A 9 -15.98 -54.89 25.63
CA HIS A 9 -16.67 -53.84 24.87
C HIS A 9 -16.24 -52.46 25.39
N ALA A 10 -15.27 -51.83 24.72
CA ALA A 10 -14.92 -50.43 24.95
C ALA A 10 -16.03 -49.51 24.40
N CYS A 11 -16.87 -48.98 25.28
CA CYS A 11 -17.81 -47.91 24.98
C CYS A 11 -17.03 -46.60 24.69
N LEU A 12 -16.86 -46.24 23.41
CA LEU A 12 -16.33 -44.94 23.01
C LEU A 12 -17.43 -43.87 23.14
N GLY A 13 -17.38 -43.10 24.23
CA GLY A 13 -18.32 -42.02 24.51
C GLY A 13 -18.28 -40.83 23.54
N PRO A 14 -19.34 -40.00 23.49
CA PRO A 14 -19.59 -38.96 22.49
C PRO A 14 -18.66 -37.73 22.57
N ARG A 15 -17.64 -37.75 23.43
CA ARG A 15 -16.68 -36.65 23.59
C ARG A 15 -15.66 -36.55 22.45
N ARG A 16 -15.48 -37.61 21.64
CA ARG A 16 -14.53 -37.59 20.51
C ARG A 16 -15.01 -36.84 19.27
N LEU A 17 -16.33 -36.66 19.07
CA LEU A 17 -16.86 -35.95 17.89
C LEU A 17 -16.70 -34.42 17.96
N ARG A 18 -16.68 -33.83 19.16
CA ARG A 18 -16.49 -32.36 19.30
C ARG A 18 -15.02 -31.95 19.13
N PHE A 19 -14.08 -32.83 19.48
CA PHE A 19 -12.65 -32.58 19.28
C PHE A 19 -12.25 -32.68 17.81
N MET A 20 -12.79 -33.66 17.06
CA MET A 20 -12.50 -33.77 15.62
C MET A 20 -13.11 -32.65 14.79
N ARG A 21 -14.29 -32.10 15.16
CA ARG A 21 -14.85 -30.92 14.48
C ARG A 21 -14.04 -29.64 14.71
N ARG A 22 -13.48 -29.43 15.92
CA ARG A 22 -12.57 -28.29 16.18
C ARG A 22 -11.23 -28.46 15.46
N LEU A 23 -10.69 -29.68 15.39
CA LEU A 23 -9.46 -29.96 14.65
C LEU A 23 -9.66 -29.78 13.13
N LEU A 24 -10.82 -30.17 12.58
CA LEU A 24 -11.17 -29.98 11.16
C LEU A 24 -11.43 -28.51 10.80
N LEU A 25 -12.03 -27.72 11.71
CA LEU A 25 -12.19 -26.27 11.49
C LEU A 25 -10.85 -25.51 11.55
N LEU A 26 -9.94 -25.91 12.45
CA LEU A 26 -8.58 -25.36 12.49
C LEU A 26 -7.75 -25.82 11.29
N ALA A 27 -7.94 -27.06 10.80
CA ALA A 27 -7.31 -27.54 9.59
C ALA A 27 -7.87 -26.90 8.31
N ALA A 28 -9.16 -26.54 8.26
CA ALA A 28 -9.75 -25.80 7.15
C ALA A 28 -9.29 -24.33 7.11
N LEU A 29 -9.10 -23.71 8.28
CA LEU A 29 -8.44 -22.40 8.37
C LEU A 29 -6.94 -22.48 8.04
N ALA A 30 -6.28 -23.59 8.36
CA ALA A 30 -4.88 -23.83 7.98
C ALA A 30 -4.72 -24.18 6.49
N ALA A 31 -5.69 -24.87 5.87
CA ALA A 31 -5.67 -25.22 4.45
C ALA A 31 -5.89 -24.00 3.54
N ALA A 32 -6.55 -22.95 4.03
CA ALA A 32 -6.67 -21.67 3.32
C ALA A 32 -5.40 -20.78 3.45
N VAL A 33 -4.46 -21.16 4.33
CA VAL A 33 -3.22 -20.39 4.60
C VAL A 33 -1.98 -21.28 4.46
N HIS A 34 -2.02 -22.32 3.61
CA HIS A 34 -0.80 -22.87 3.02
C HIS A 34 -0.28 -21.93 1.91
N LEU A 35 -0.05 -20.67 2.27
CA LEU A 35 0.88 -19.81 1.56
C LEU A 35 2.27 -20.37 1.87
N ASN A 36 2.77 -21.26 1.00
CA ASN A 36 4.19 -21.61 0.97
C ASN A 36 4.99 -20.31 1.14
N ALA A 37 5.86 -20.24 2.14
CA ALA A 37 6.76 -19.13 2.36
C ALA A 37 7.64 -18.96 1.11
N GLY A 38 7.19 -18.14 0.15
CA GLY A 38 7.76 -18.07 -1.21
C GLY A 38 6.73 -17.90 -2.34
N SER A 39 5.44 -18.14 -2.09
CA SER A 39 4.38 -17.87 -3.05
C SER A 39 4.02 -16.38 -3.05
N LEU A 40 4.13 -15.72 -4.21
CA LEU A 40 3.71 -14.33 -4.37
C LEU A 40 2.22 -14.29 -4.69
N THR A 41 1.48 -13.49 -3.93
CA THR A 41 0.06 -13.22 -4.18
C THR A 41 -0.06 -11.94 -4.98
N LEU A 42 -0.67 -12.00 -6.17
CA LEU A 42 -0.91 -10.84 -7.02
C LEU A 42 -2.41 -10.60 -7.20
N LEU A 43 -2.79 -9.33 -7.11
CA LEU A 43 -4.11 -8.82 -7.41
C LEU A 43 -3.99 -7.62 -8.37
N ASP A 44 -4.50 -7.78 -9.59
CA ASP A 44 -4.59 -6.72 -10.60
C ASP A 44 -6.01 -6.17 -10.65
N SER A 45 -6.16 -4.84 -10.69
CA SER A 45 -7.44 -4.15 -10.84
C SER A 45 -7.34 -3.03 -11.89
N TRP A 46 -8.28 -2.97 -12.82
CA TRP A 46 -8.29 -1.99 -13.91
C TRP A 46 -9.11 -0.75 -13.55
N GLY A 47 -8.56 0.43 -13.84
CA GLY A 47 -9.27 1.70 -13.69
C GLY A 47 -10.37 1.89 -14.77
N PRO A 48 -11.26 2.88 -14.59
CA PRO A 48 -12.44 3.10 -15.43
C PRO A 48 -12.11 3.32 -16.91
N ALA A 49 -10.95 3.90 -17.23
CA ALA A 49 -10.51 4.15 -18.60
C ALA A 49 -9.72 2.99 -19.25
N LYS A 50 -9.56 1.83 -18.57
CA LYS A 50 -8.74 0.66 -18.98
C LYS A 50 -7.26 0.94 -19.33
N SER A 51 -6.81 2.19 -19.29
CA SER A 51 -5.43 2.63 -19.53
C SER A 51 -4.56 2.67 -18.25
N VAL A 52 -5.20 2.42 -17.10
CA VAL A 52 -4.56 2.43 -15.78
C VAL A 52 -4.78 1.08 -15.11
N LEU A 53 -3.70 0.45 -14.67
CA LEU A 53 -3.69 -0.83 -13.96
C LEU A 53 -3.13 -0.63 -12.56
N LEU A 54 -3.92 -0.93 -11.53
CA LEU A 54 -3.42 -1.04 -10.16
C LEU A 54 -3.02 -2.50 -9.91
N ARG A 55 -1.72 -2.74 -9.76
CA ARG A 55 -1.12 -4.03 -9.45
C ARG A 55 -0.67 -4.08 -8.00
N GLN A 56 -1.23 -5.01 -7.24
CA GLN A 56 -0.88 -5.26 -5.85
C GLN A 56 -0.19 -6.62 -5.73
N VAL A 57 0.99 -6.67 -5.10
CA VAL A 57 1.80 -7.90 -4.98
C VAL A 57 2.31 -8.04 -3.55
N SER A 58 2.11 -9.20 -2.93
CA SER A 58 2.66 -9.51 -1.62
C SER A 58 3.46 -10.81 -1.59
N ASP A 59 4.55 -10.80 -0.81
CA ASP A 59 5.37 -11.97 -0.46
C ASP A 59 5.04 -12.53 0.93
N GLY A 60 3.91 -12.11 1.54
CA GLY A 60 3.53 -12.49 2.91
C GLY A 60 4.18 -11.64 4.00
N ARG A 61 5.16 -10.79 3.67
CA ARG A 61 5.81 -9.88 4.62
C ARG A 61 5.75 -8.42 4.21
N ARG A 62 5.60 -8.16 2.91
CA ARG A 62 5.55 -6.83 2.32
C ARG A 62 4.46 -6.81 1.27
N LEU A 63 3.84 -5.65 1.12
CA LEU A 63 2.85 -5.39 0.09
C LEU A 63 3.37 -4.26 -0.81
N LEU A 64 3.50 -4.52 -2.10
CA LEU A 64 3.76 -3.50 -3.11
C LEU A 64 2.44 -3.17 -3.80
N ARG A 65 2.05 -1.91 -3.78
CA ARG A 65 0.94 -1.39 -4.59
C ARG A 65 1.55 -0.51 -5.67
N ALA A 66 1.27 -0.79 -6.93
CA ALA A 66 1.85 -0.07 -8.06
C ALA A 66 0.75 0.32 -9.04
N VAL A 67 0.75 1.59 -9.45
CA VAL A 67 -0.10 2.09 -10.54
C VAL A 67 0.73 2.04 -11.82
N LEU A 68 0.23 1.33 -12.82
CA LEU A 68 0.85 1.17 -14.12
C LEU A 68 0.04 1.91 -15.19
N ARG A 69 0.72 2.66 -16.05
CA ARG A 69 0.18 3.24 -17.29
C ARG A 69 1.04 2.76 -18.45
N ASN A 70 0.43 2.21 -19.50
CA ASN A 70 1.15 1.62 -20.64
C ASN A 70 2.26 0.64 -20.20
N ASN A 71 1.98 -0.19 -19.19
CA ASN A 71 2.91 -1.17 -18.61
C ASN A 71 4.15 -0.57 -17.88
N HIS A 72 4.18 0.74 -17.65
CA HIS A 72 5.21 1.40 -16.83
C HIS A 72 4.66 1.77 -15.45
N ILE A 73 5.41 1.50 -14.38
CA ILE A 73 5.06 1.92 -13.02
C ILE A 73 5.20 3.44 -12.94
N THR A 74 4.08 4.13 -12.77
CA THR A 74 4.04 5.60 -12.60
C THR A 74 4.04 6.01 -11.14
N GLU A 75 3.43 5.21 -10.28
CA GLU A 75 3.33 5.46 -8.85
C GLU A 75 3.43 4.13 -8.10
N CYS A 76 4.02 4.13 -6.91
CA CYS A 76 4.07 2.93 -6.09
C CYS A 76 4.24 3.19 -4.59
N GLU A 77 3.73 2.26 -3.80
CA GLU A 77 3.85 2.24 -2.36
C GLU A 77 4.35 0.85 -1.91
N LEU A 78 5.36 0.82 -1.03
CA LEU A 78 5.89 -0.41 -0.45
C LEU A 78 5.59 -0.44 1.04
N GLN A 79 4.56 -1.19 1.41
CA GLN A 79 4.04 -1.28 2.75
C GLN A 79 4.62 -2.52 3.47
N ARG A 80 4.89 -2.36 4.77
CA ARG A 80 5.29 -3.44 5.70
C ARG A 80 4.34 -3.55 6.89
N ASP A 81 3.30 -2.73 6.89
CA ASP A 81 2.34 -2.63 7.97
C ASP A 81 1.42 -3.87 8.01
N ALA A 82 1.22 -4.42 9.20
CA ALA A 82 0.44 -5.63 9.39
C ALA A 82 -1.04 -5.42 9.03
N GLN A 83 -1.60 -4.23 9.27
CA GLN A 83 -2.99 -3.93 8.91
C GLN A 83 -3.14 -3.85 7.39
N ALA A 84 -2.21 -3.19 6.70
CA ALA A 84 -2.20 -3.11 5.24
C ALA A 84 -2.09 -4.50 4.59
N LEU A 85 -1.19 -5.35 5.09
CA LEU A 85 -1.10 -6.74 4.66
C LEU A 85 -2.39 -7.51 4.94
N GLY A 86 -2.97 -7.36 6.15
CA GLY A 86 -4.22 -8.01 6.53
C GLY A 86 -5.39 -7.64 5.61
N ARG A 87 -5.56 -6.34 5.34
CA ARG A 87 -6.58 -5.83 4.40
C ARG A 87 -6.38 -6.39 2.99
N PHE A 88 -5.16 -6.43 2.50
CA PHE A 88 -4.84 -7.03 1.19
C PHE A 88 -5.22 -8.51 1.13
N TYR A 89 -4.87 -9.30 2.14
CA TYR A 89 -5.23 -10.73 2.16
C TYR A 89 -6.75 -10.95 2.32
N GLN A 90 -7.45 -10.06 3.03
CA GLN A 90 -8.92 -10.06 3.05
C GLN A 90 -9.52 -9.74 1.68
N GLU A 91 -8.99 -8.74 0.97
CA GLU A 91 -9.40 -8.38 -0.39
C GLU A 91 -9.16 -9.54 -1.37
N VAL A 92 -7.99 -10.17 -1.31
CA VAL A 92 -7.69 -11.40 -2.07
C VAL A 92 -8.66 -12.52 -1.71
N GLY A 93 -8.95 -12.73 -0.43
CA GLY A 93 -9.90 -13.74 0.04
C GLY A 93 -11.31 -13.53 -0.51
N ALA A 94 -11.79 -12.27 -0.50
CA ALA A 94 -13.05 -11.90 -1.12
C ALA A 94 -13.03 -12.15 -2.64
N HIS A 95 -11.92 -11.83 -3.32
CA HIS A 95 -11.74 -12.12 -4.75
C HIS A 95 -11.62 -13.60 -5.09
N LEU A 96 -11.18 -14.47 -4.17
CA LEU A 96 -11.21 -15.91 -4.37
C LEU A 96 -12.62 -16.51 -4.23
N GLN A 97 -13.47 -15.87 -3.42
CA GLN A 97 -14.88 -16.25 -3.22
C GLN A 97 -15.81 -15.72 -4.30
N CYS A 98 -15.28 -14.79 -5.10
CA CYS A 98 -15.84 -14.19 -6.29
C CYS A 98 -16.17 -15.28 -7.34
N ARG A 99 -17.29 -15.97 -7.12
CA ARG A 99 -17.91 -16.90 -8.07
C ARG A 99 -18.89 -16.10 -8.93
N GLY A 100 -18.56 -15.94 -10.21
CA GLY A 100 -19.53 -16.15 -11.29
C GLY A 100 -20.97 -15.59 -11.19
N ASN A 101 -21.33 -14.45 -11.80
CA ASN A 101 -22.61 -14.28 -12.51
C ASN A 101 -22.34 -14.40 -14.02
N ALA A 102 -23.34 -14.81 -14.81
CA ALA A 102 -23.17 -15.11 -16.25
C ALA A 102 -22.61 -13.94 -17.10
N THR A 103 -22.62 -12.69 -16.59
CA THR A 103 -22.15 -11.52 -17.34
C THR A 103 -20.95 -10.77 -16.76
N ASP A 104 -20.77 -10.63 -15.43
CA ASP A 104 -19.44 -10.35 -14.85
C ASP A 104 -19.45 -10.41 -13.30
N PRO A 105 -18.81 -11.39 -12.66
CA PRO A 105 -18.79 -11.53 -11.20
C PRO A 105 -17.66 -10.76 -10.52
N CYS A 106 -16.60 -10.45 -11.28
CA CYS A 106 -15.35 -9.89 -10.78
C CYS A 106 -14.74 -8.97 -11.84
N LYS A 107 -15.57 -8.09 -12.41
CA LYS A 107 -15.19 -7.29 -13.58
C LYS A 107 -13.92 -6.50 -13.32
N GLY A 108 -12.90 -6.77 -14.13
CA GLY A 108 -11.66 -6.01 -14.09
C GLY A 108 -10.73 -6.36 -12.92
N VAL A 109 -10.93 -7.48 -12.24
CA VAL A 109 -10.00 -7.99 -11.24
C VAL A 109 -9.42 -9.34 -11.64
N ARG A 110 -8.09 -9.47 -11.62
CA ARG A 110 -7.39 -10.72 -11.96
C ARG A 110 -6.45 -11.13 -10.82
N LEU A 111 -6.80 -12.22 -10.14
CA LEU A 111 -5.87 -12.91 -9.25
C LEU A 111 -4.90 -13.76 -10.06
N GLN A 112 -3.61 -13.59 -9.82
CA GLN A 112 -2.59 -14.47 -10.36
C GLN A 112 -1.64 -14.89 -9.23
N HIS A 113 -1.11 -16.10 -9.30
CA HIS A 113 0.08 -16.42 -8.55
C HIS A 113 1.28 -15.94 -9.36
N LEU A 114 1.93 -14.87 -8.90
CA LEU A 114 3.20 -14.45 -9.50
C LEU A 114 4.21 -15.57 -9.25
N ARG A 115 4.53 -16.35 -10.28
CA ARG A 115 5.48 -17.48 -10.14
C ARG A 115 6.94 -17.04 -10.17
N SER A 116 7.24 -15.77 -10.42
CA SER A 116 8.60 -15.27 -10.62
C SER A 116 9.10 -14.40 -9.45
N PRO A 117 9.98 -14.94 -8.58
CA PRO A 117 10.73 -14.15 -7.60
C PRO A 117 11.58 -13.04 -8.23
N LEU A 118 11.95 -13.17 -9.51
CA LEU A 118 12.72 -12.15 -10.23
C LEU A 118 11.86 -10.93 -10.56
N GLU A 119 10.61 -11.13 -10.99
CA GLU A 119 9.69 -10.03 -11.30
C GLU A 119 9.37 -9.21 -10.05
N TRP A 120 9.05 -9.86 -8.93
CA TRP A 120 8.89 -9.20 -7.63
C TRP A 120 10.09 -8.35 -7.24
N ARG A 121 11.30 -8.91 -7.36
CA ARG A 121 12.55 -8.19 -7.07
C ARG A 121 12.72 -6.98 -7.98
N ARG A 122 12.42 -7.10 -9.28
CA ARG A 122 12.47 -6.00 -10.24
C ARG A 122 11.48 -4.89 -9.88
N MET A 123 10.22 -5.24 -9.62
CA MET A 123 9.17 -4.28 -9.25
C MET A 123 9.51 -3.55 -7.94
N ARG A 124 9.97 -4.27 -6.90
CA ARG A 124 10.41 -3.65 -5.65
C ARG A 124 11.57 -2.68 -5.86
N ARG A 125 12.59 -3.07 -6.63
CA ARG A 125 13.74 -2.20 -6.93
C ARG A 125 13.31 -0.97 -7.74
N ALA A 126 12.40 -1.13 -8.70
CA ALA A 126 11.83 -0.01 -9.43
C ALA A 126 11.10 0.93 -8.47
N CYS A 127 10.27 0.40 -7.57
CA CYS A 127 9.54 1.20 -6.61
C CYS A 127 10.45 1.93 -5.61
N THR A 128 11.45 1.24 -5.06
CA THR A 128 12.43 1.89 -4.17
C THR A 128 13.17 3.02 -4.87
N ARG A 129 13.45 2.90 -6.18
CA ARG A 129 14.07 3.99 -6.96
C ARG A 129 13.10 5.16 -7.18
N LEU A 130 11.83 4.87 -7.50
CA LEU A 130 10.79 5.91 -7.64
C LEU A 130 10.59 6.69 -6.33
N GLN A 131 10.56 5.99 -5.19
CA GLN A 131 10.40 6.61 -3.87
C GLN A 131 11.66 7.34 -3.37
N LYS A 132 12.86 6.86 -3.73
CA LYS A 132 14.12 7.55 -3.36
C LYS A 132 14.27 8.91 -4.04
N GLY A 133 13.58 9.14 -5.15
CA GLY A 133 13.75 10.36 -5.95
C GLY A 133 15.20 10.52 -6.46
N PRO A 134 15.49 11.61 -7.18
CA PRO A 134 16.87 11.97 -7.49
C PRO A 134 17.67 12.22 -6.21
N SER A 135 19.00 12.06 -6.26
CA SER A 135 19.91 12.38 -5.15
C SER A 135 19.57 13.75 -4.57
N ARG A 136 19.11 13.77 -3.32
CA ARG A 136 18.74 15.01 -2.63
C ARG A 136 19.98 15.88 -2.49
N ARG A 137 19.93 17.07 -3.09
CA ARG A 137 20.95 18.09 -2.87
C ARG A 137 20.88 18.49 -1.39
N ARG A 138 21.98 19.01 -0.82
CA ARG A 138 21.98 19.49 0.58
C ARG A 138 20.80 20.44 0.90
N ARG A 139 20.39 21.26 -0.07
CA ARG A 139 19.24 22.16 0.04
C ARG A 139 17.89 21.44 0.23
N ASP A 140 17.77 20.19 -0.23
CA ASP A 140 16.53 19.40 -0.16
C ASP A 140 16.39 18.68 1.21
N LEU A 141 17.34 18.86 2.14
CA LEU A 141 17.28 18.30 3.49
C LEU A 141 16.26 19.02 4.39
N LEU A 142 16.01 20.30 4.10
CA LEU A 142 14.99 21.12 4.79
C LEU A 142 13.63 21.06 4.08
N MET A 143 13.52 20.23 3.03
CA MET A 143 12.29 19.99 2.29
C MET A 143 11.63 18.72 2.79
N TYR A 144 10.29 18.72 2.82
CA TYR A 144 9.52 17.53 3.12
C TYR A 144 9.84 16.42 2.10
N PRO A 145 9.96 15.15 2.54
CA PRO A 145 10.37 14.07 1.67
C PRO A 145 9.38 13.83 0.51
N GLY A 146 9.90 13.80 -0.71
CA GLY A 146 9.10 13.51 -1.91
C GLY A 146 8.34 14.72 -2.46
N THR A 147 8.66 15.93 -2.00
CA THR A 147 8.07 17.20 -2.45
C THR A 147 9.18 18.16 -2.87
N ASN A 148 8.91 19.04 -3.83
CA ASN A 148 9.83 20.06 -4.32
C ASN A 148 9.50 21.48 -3.80
N TRP A 149 8.33 21.66 -3.17
CA TRP A 149 7.81 22.97 -2.74
C TRP A 149 7.54 23.04 -1.23
N CYS A 150 7.41 21.92 -0.54
CA CYS A 150 7.14 21.95 0.89
C CYS A 150 8.44 22.09 1.71
N GLY A 151 8.81 23.30 2.12
CA GLY A 151 9.95 23.55 3.01
C GLY A 151 10.44 24.99 2.98
N SER A 152 11.69 25.22 3.37
CA SER A 152 12.31 26.54 3.28
C SER A 152 12.67 26.88 1.83
N GLY A 153 11.75 27.54 1.12
CA GLY A 153 11.83 27.82 -0.31
C GLY A 153 11.45 26.61 -1.16
N SER A 154 11.92 26.55 -2.41
CA SER A 154 11.65 25.42 -3.31
C SER A 154 12.91 24.84 -3.92
N SER A 155 12.91 23.53 -4.16
CA SER A 155 13.97 22.81 -4.87
C SER A 155 13.67 22.64 -6.37
N ALA A 156 12.45 22.97 -6.79
CA ALA A 156 11.97 22.94 -8.16
C ALA A 156 12.75 23.89 -9.07
N ARG A 157 13.09 23.46 -10.28
CA ARG A 157 13.71 24.30 -11.32
C ARG A 157 12.67 24.96 -12.23
N LYS A 158 11.46 24.43 -12.25
CA LYS A 158 10.34 24.91 -13.05
C LYS A 158 9.08 24.92 -12.20
N LEU A 159 8.19 25.88 -12.45
CA LEU A 159 6.93 26.02 -11.74
C LEU A 159 6.07 24.73 -11.75
N ASN A 160 6.12 23.97 -12.84
CA ASN A 160 5.33 22.73 -13.00
C ASN A 160 6.02 21.46 -12.49
N GLU A 161 7.22 21.58 -11.92
CA GLU A 161 7.99 20.44 -11.42
C GLU A 161 7.49 20.05 -10.02
N LEU A 162 6.76 18.94 -9.96
CA LEU A 162 6.30 18.34 -8.71
C LEU A 162 7.10 17.07 -8.38
N GLY A 163 7.30 16.83 -7.10
CA GLY A 163 7.89 15.61 -6.56
C GLY A 163 6.92 14.43 -6.57
N PRO A 164 7.40 13.24 -6.15
CA PRO A 164 6.58 12.02 -6.07
C PRO A 164 5.25 12.20 -5.31
N ASN A 165 5.26 12.98 -4.23
CA ASN A 165 4.07 13.29 -3.43
C ASN A 165 3.29 14.48 -4.03
N SER A 166 2.98 14.39 -5.33
CA SER A 166 2.48 15.49 -6.15
C SER A 166 1.21 16.17 -5.62
N ARG A 167 0.36 15.46 -4.88
CA ARG A 167 -0.84 16.04 -4.24
C ARG A 167 -0.47 17.04 -3.16
N VAL A 168 0.39 16.63 -2.22
CA VAL A 168 0.87 17.50 -1.13
C VAL A 168 1.75 18.61 -1.69
N ASP A 169 2.61 18.28 -2.65
CA ASP A 169 3.54 19.21 -3.25
C ASP A 169 2.84 20.37 -3.99
N ARG A 170 1.67 20.09 -4.57
CA ARG A 170 0.85 21.11 -5.24
C ARG A 170 0.31 22.14 -4.26
N CYS A 171 -0.15 21.71 -3.08
CA CYS A 171 -0.64 22.61 -2.04
C CYS A 171 0.47 23.55 -1.59
N CYS A 172 1.66 23.02 -1.30
CA CYS A 172 2.82 23.83 -0.91
C CYS A 172 3.24 24.81 -2.01
N ARG A 173 3.22 24.39 -3.28
CA ARG A 173 3.50 25.28 -4.41
C ARG A 173 2.52 26.44 -4.48
N GLU A 174 1.23 26.17 -4.31
CA GLU A 174 0.20 27.21 -4.33
C GLU A 174 0.37 28.18 -3.16
N HIS A 175 0.61 27.64 -1.96
CA HIS A 175 0.91 28.41 -0.76
C HIS A 175 2.14 29.32 -0.94
N ASP A 176 3.23 28.83 -1.52
CA ASP A 176 4.44 29.61 -1.79
C ASP A 176 4.21 30.80 -2.74
N HIS A 177 3.16 30.74 -3.58
CA HIS A 177 2.78 31.81 -4.50
C HIS A 177 1.69 32.73 -3.94
N CYS A 178 1.49 32.72 -2.62
CA CYS A 178 0.61 33.67 -1.97
C CYS A 178 1.07 35.12 -2.27
N PRO A 179 0.18 36.01 -2.74
CA PRO A 179 0.55 37.38 -3.09
C PRO A 179 0.95 38.23 -1.87
N TYR A 180 0.50 37.83 -0.67
CA TYR A 180 0.69 38.55 0.57
C TYR A 180 1.52 37.71 1.54
N THR A 181 2.82 37.96 1.54
CA THR A 181 3.78 37.27 2.40
C THR A 181 4.76 38.25 3.05
N ILE A 182 5.25 37.87 4.23
CA ILE A 182 6.32 38.56 4.97
C ILE A 182 7.44 37.55 5.22
N GLU A 183 8.55 37.68 4.49
CA GLU A 183 9.71 36.79 4.67
C GLU A 183 10.31 36.89 6.08
N ALA A 184 11.13 35.92 6.45
CA ALA A 184 11.81 35.89 7.74
C ALA A 184 12.60 37.19 7.99
N PHE A 185 12.41 37.78 9.17
CA PHE A 185 13.07 39.03 9.59
C PHE A 185 12.84 40.25 8.68
N GLN A 186 11.78 40.24 7.87
CA GLN A 186 11.41 41.39 7.05
C GLN A 186 10.22 42.16 7.62
N ARG A 187 10.09 43.43 7.19
CA ARG A 187 8.96 44.30 7.50
C ARG A 187 8.12 44.52 6.25
N ARG A 188 6.83 44.19 6.31
CA ARG A 188 5.83 44.48 5.27
C ARG A 188 4.49 44.74 5.92
N PHE A 189 3.62 45.52 5.26
CA PHE A 189 2.28 45.85 5.79
C PHE A 189 2.30 46.38 7.23
N HIS A 190 3.34 47.16 7.58
CA HIS A 190 3.62 47.67 8.94
C HIS A 190 3.88 46.59 10.02
N LEU A 191 3.95 45.31 9.66
CA LEU A 191 4.26 44.18 10.53
C LEU A 191 5.71 43.72 10.33
N PHE A 192 6.38 43.30 11.41
CA PHE A 192 7.72 42.70 11.35
C PHE A 192 7.63 41.21 11.68
N ASN A 193 8.17 40.36 10.81
CA ASN A 193 8.21 38.93 11.03
C ASN A 193 9.43 38.54 11.87
N TYR A 194 9.22 38.30 13.17
CA TYR A 194 10.27 37.84 14.09
C TYR A 194 10.65 36.34 13.92
N ARG A 195 9.97 35.61 13.04
CA ARG A 195 10.16 34.17 12.85
C ARG A 195 11.21 33.89 11.78
N LEU A 196 11.78 32.68 11.87
CA LEU A 196 12.77 32.15 10.91
C LEU A 196 12.14 31.63 9.60
N HIS A 197 10.83 31.73 9.44
CA HIS A 197 10.09 31.29 8.26
C HIS A 197 9.17 32.39 7.74
N THR A 198 8.85 32.32 6.45
CA THR A 198 7.89 33.24 5.79
C THR A 198 6.50 33.08 6.40
N LEU A 199 5.86 34.22 6.69
CA LEU A 199 4.45 34.28 7.05
C LEU A 199 3.61 34.56 5.80
N SER A 200 2.53 33.83 5.63
CA SER A 200 1.54 34.01 4.56
C SER A 200 0.26 34.65 5.11
N HIS A 201 -0.60 35.11 4.21
CA HIS A 201 -1.94 35.58 4.58
C HIS A 201 -2.84 34.41 4.98
N CYS A 202 -3.74 34.60 5.95
CA CYS A 202 -4.59 33.53 6.48
C CYS A 202 -5.40 32.82 5.39
N GLU A 203 -5.92 33.54 4.39
CA GLU A 203 -6.64 32.94 3.25
C GLU A 203 -5.78 31.96 2.43
N CYS A 204 -4.46 32.14 2.40
CA CYS A 204 -3.53 31.21 1.75
C CYS A 204 -3.23 30.00 2.63
N ASP A 205 -3.23 30.15 3.96
CA ASP A 205 -2.97 29.07 4.93
C ASP A 205 -4.19 28.17 5.15
N GLU A 206 -5.41 28.70 5.02
CA GLU A 206 -6.67 28.00 5.27
C GLU A 206 -7.22 27.23 4.04
N ARG A 207 -6.51 27.24 2.91
CA ARG A 207 -6.92 26.64 1.64
C ARG A 207 -6.47 25.18 1.47
#